data_AF-A0A942EG20-F1
#
_entry.id   AF-A0A942EG20-F1
#
_cell.length_a   1.000
_cell.length_b   1.000
_cell.length_c   1.000
_cell.angle_alpha   90.00
_cell.angle_beta   90.00
_cell.angle_gamma   90.00
#
_symmetry.space_group_name_H-M   'P 1'
#
loop_
_entity.id
_entity.type
_entity.pdbx_description
1 polymer ?
#
loop_
_entity_poly.entity_id
_entity_poly.type
_entity_poly.pdbx_seq_one_letter_code
_entity_poly.pdbx_strand_id
1 'polypeptide(L)'
;MNDALLRVVSCFVIPFMQVYGLYVIFSGHIGGGFAGGMVLGIGFVLYSLVFGLSEGQNRVPHDLIMVVGLVLFLTVFAELLIGKVFKFVIGLLVALVILAIFSGIVEEV
;
A
#
# COMPACT_ATOMS: atom_id res chain seq x y z
N MET A 1 4.79 21.85 -5.29
CA MET A 1 4.65 22.66 -4.05
C MET A 1 6.00 22.64 -3.36
N ASN A 2 6.68 23.78 -3.20
CA ASN A 2 8.04 23.86 -2.65
C ASN A 2 8.00 24.12 -1.14
N ASP A 3 7.34 23.23 -0.41
CA ASP A 3 7.25 23.33 1.05
C ASP A 3 8.08 22.22 1.69
N ALA A 4 9.30 22.58 2.10
CA ALA A 4 10.28 21.63 2.63
C ALA A 4 9.78 20.95 3.91
N LEU A 5 9.03 21.68 4.73
CA LEU A 5 8.45 21.16 5.96
C LEU A 5 7.43 20.06 5.66
N LEU A 6 6.53 20.30 4.70
CA LEU A 6 5.55 19.30 4.26
C LEU A 6 6.26 18.06 3.72
N ARG A 7 7.29 18.24 2.89
CA ARG A 7 8.05 17.13 2.30
C ARG A 7 8.71 16.25 3.36
N VAL A 8 9.38 16.86 4.34
CA VAL A 8 10.02 16.15 5.45
C VAL A 8 8.99 15.43 6.31
N VAL A 9 7.90 16.10 6.71
CA VAL A 9 6.86 15.47 7.54
C VAL A 9 6.20 14.30 6.81
N SER A 10 5.88 14.46 5.53
CA SER A 10 5.28 13.38 4.74
C SER A 10 6.22 12.19 4.56
N CYS A 11 7.53 12.40 4.45
CA CYS A 11 8.53 11.32 4.40
C CYS A 11 8.47 10.43 5.65
N PHE A 12 8.13 10.97 6.82
CA PHE A 12 7.92 10.18 8.03
C PHE A 12 6.50 9.61 8.14
N VAL A 13 5.49 10.43 7.86
CA VAL A 13 4.07 10.06 8.06
C VAL A 13 3.63 8.94 7.13
N ILE A 14 4.02 8.97 5.85
CA ILE A 14 3.60 7.98 4.85
C ILE A 14 3.99 6.56 5.30
N PRO A 15 5.24 6.26 5.70
CA PRO A 15 5.61 4.96 6.25
C PRO A 15 4.75 4.51 7.43
N PHE A 16 4.45 5.40 8.39
CA PHE A 16 3.59 5.06 9.53
C PHE A 16 2.15 4.77 9.09
N MET A 17 1.61 5.51 8.12
CA MET A 17 0.29 5.23 7.53
C MET A 17 0.26 3.85 6.88
N GLN A 18 1.34 3.46 6.17
CA GLN A 18 1.40 2.14 5.53
C GLN A 18 1.44 1.01 6.56
N VAL A 19 2.26 1.13 7.61
CA VAL A 19 2.30 0.15 8.72
C VAL A 19 0.94 0.06 9.43
N TYR A 20 0.29 1.20 9.67
CA TYR A 20 -1.05 1.23 10.26
C TYR A 20 -2.10 0.59 9.35
N GLY A 21 -2.06 0.86 8.04
CA GLY A 21 -2.95 0.23 7.07
C GLY A 21 -2.80 -1.29 7.09
N LEU A 22 -1.58 -1.81 7.14
CA LEU A 22 -1.31 -3.24 7.29
C LEU A 22 -1.89 -3.80 8.60
N TYR A 23 -1.67 -3.11 9.73
CA TYR A 23 -2.26 -3.48 11.01
C TYR A 23 -3.79 -3.60 10.93
N VAL A 24 -4.45 -2.64 10.27
CA VAL A 24 -5.91 -2.66 10.07
C VAL A 24 -6.36 -3.82 9.19
N ILE A 25 -5.59 -4.19 8.15
CA ILE A 25 -5.88 -5.36 7.31
C ILE A 25 -5.84 -6.65 8.15
N PHE A 26 -4.84 -6.78 9.02
CA PHE A 26 -4.66 -7.97 9.86
C PHE A 26 -5.60 -8.05 11.06
N SER A 27 -6.08 -6.92 11.56
CA SER A 27 -6.92 -6.83 12.77
C SER A 27 -8.39 -7.15 12.51
N GLY A 28 -8.68 -8.04 11.55
CA GLY A 28 -9.94 -8.35 10.83
C GLY A 28 -11.30 -8.26 11.54
N HIS A 29 -11.34 -8.13 12.86
CA HIS A 29 -12.53 -7.96 13.68
C HIS A 29 -12.99 -6.50 13.84
N ILE A 30 -12.06 -5.53 13.91
CA ILE A 30 -12.35 -4.10 14.19
C ILE A 30 -12.08 -3.20 12.97
N GLY A 31 -11.49 -3.79 11.94
CA GLY A 31 -11.12 -3.22 10.65
C GLY A 31 -10.71 -4.37 9.74
N GLY A 32 -10.80 -4.18 8.42
CA GLY A 32 -10.54 -5.26 7.47
C GLY A 32 -9.80 -4.78 6.24
N GLY A 33 -9.70 -5.66 5.24
CA GLY A 33 -8.98 -5.41 3.98
C GLY A 33 -9.35 -4.10 3.28
N PHE A 34 -10.63 -3.72 3.32
CA PHE A 34 -11.10 -2.47 2.71
C PHE A 34 -10.61 -1.22 3.44
N ALA A 35 -10.84 -1.15 4.77
CA ALA A 35 -10.44 0.00 5.57
C ALA A 35 -8.92 0.17 5.60
N GLY A 36 -8.18 -0.93 5.78
CA GLY A 36 -6.72 -0.89 5.73
C GLY A 36 -6.20 -0.55 4.34
N GLY A 37 -6.79 -1.11 3.28
CA GLY A 37 -6.47 -0.76 1.90
C GLY A 37 -6.70 0.72 1.56
N MET A 38 -7.75 1.34 2.10
CA MET A 38 -7.96 2.79 1.95
C MET A 38 -6.83 3.60 2.60
N VAL A 39 -6.36 3.22 3.78
CA VAL A 39 -5.21 3.89 4.43
C VAL A 39 -3.96 3.80 3.56
N LEU A 40 -3.65 2.60 3.02
CA LEU A 40 -2.52 2.42 2.13
C LEU A 40 -2.64 3.31 0.88
N GLY A 41 -3.83 3.34 0.26
CA GLY A 41 -4.14 4.17 -0.91
C GLY A 41 -4.01 5.66 -0.65
N ILE A 42 -4.52 6.14 0.49
CA ILE A 42 -4.39 7.55 0.90
C ILE A 42 -2.92 7.93 1.08
N GLY A 43 -2.07 7.03 1.57
CA GLY A 43 -0.62 7.25 1.65
C GLY A 43 0.01 7.57 0.27
N PHE A 44 -0.43 6.88 -0.79
CA PHE A 44 0.03 7.17 -2.16
C PHE A 44 -0.55 8.45 -2.75
N VAL A 45 -1.81 8.78 -2.42
CA VAL A 45 -2.38 10.09 -2.78
C VAL A 45 -1.59 11.21 -2.11
N LEU A 46 -1.28 11.08 -0.82
CA LEU A 46 -0.46 12.05 -0.08
C LEU A 46 0.92 12.20 -0.72
N TYR A 47 1.60 11.09 -1.07
CA TYR A 47 2.87 11.14 -1.78
C TYR A 47 2.75 11.95 -3.08
N SER A 48 1.74 11.66 -3.91
CA SER A 48 1.56 12.33 -5.20
C SER A 48 1.28 13.83 -5.05
N LEU A 49 0.57 14.23 -3.99
CA LEU A 49 0.30 15.64 -3.69
C LEU A 49 1.56 16.41 -3.24
N VAL A 50 2.46 15.75 -2.51
CA VAL A 50 3.65 16.38 -1.91
C VAL A 50 4.84 16.38 -2.87
N PHE A 51 5.08 15.27 -3.55
CA PHE A 51 6.25 15.06 -4.42
C PHE A 51 5.95 15.33 -5.90
N GLY A 52 4.67 15.38 -6.27
CA GLY A 52 4.21 15.64 -7.63
C GLY A 52 3.59 14.40 -8.28
N LEU A 53 2.67 14.63 -9.22
CA LEU A 53 1.91 13.56 -9.87
C LEU A 53 2.79 12.65 -10.73
N SER A 54 3.81 13.20 -11.40
CA SER A 54 4.76 12.41 -12.19
C SER A 54 5.54 11.43 -11.33
N GLU A 55 6.03 11.88 -10.18
CA GLU A 55 6.73 11.04 -9.21
C GLU A 55 5.80 9.97 -8.62
N GLY A 56 4.56 10.35 -8.29
CA GLY A 56 3.55 9.42 -7.81
C GLY A 56 3.21 8.32 -8.82
N GLN A 57 3.05 8.67 -10.10
CA GLN A 57 2.76 7.71 -11.18
C GLN A 57 3.95 6.79 -11.49
N ASN A 58 5.18 7.30 -11.39
CA ASN A 58 6.38 6.47 -11.54
C ASN A 58 6.52 5.46 -10.41
N ARG A 59 6.16 5.84 -9.18
CA ARG A 59 6.20 4.96 -8.01
C ARG A 59 5.11 3.90 -8.03
N VAL A 60 3.93 4.23 -8.57
CA VAL A 60 2.80 3.31 -8.64
C VAL A 60 2.28 3.22 -10.08
N PRO A 61 2.95 2.43 -10.95
CA PRO A 61 2.54 2.31 -12.33
C PRO A 61 1.14 1.70 -12.43
N HIS A 62 0.30 2.30 -13.26
CA HIS A 62 -1.12 1.99 -13.35
C HIS A 62 -1.39 0.51 -13.65
N ASP A 63 -0.58 -0.07 -14.55
CA ASP A 63 -0.66 -1.48 -14.94
C ASP A 63 -0.39 -2.41 -13.76
N LEU A 64 0.57 -2.05 -12.90
CA LEU A 64 0.95 -2.87 -11.74
C LEU A 64 -0.17 -2.90 -10.71
N ILE A 65 -0.82 -1.76 -10.43
CA ILE A 65 -1.98 -1.71 -9.54
C ILE A 65 -3.12 -2.56 -10.08
N MET A 66 -3.38 -2.48 -11.39
CA MET A 66 -4.44 -3.24 -12.04
C MET A 66 -4.20 -4.75 -11.92
N VAL A 67 -2.98 -5.19 -12.20
CA VAL A 67 -2.59 -6.60 -12.09
C VAL A 67 -2.69 -7.08 -10.65
N VAL A 68 -2.17 -6.32 -9.68
CA VAL A 68 -2.24 -6.67 -8.25
C VAL A 68 -3.69 -6.75 -7.78
N GLY A 69 -4.53 -5.79 -8.16
CA GLY A 69 -5.96 -5.79 -7.83
C GLY A 69 -6.71 -6.98 -8.42
N LEU A 70 -6.42 -7.33 -9.67
CA LEU A 70 -7.01 -8.50 -10.33
C LEU A 70 -6.56 -9.80 -9.65
N VAL A 71 -5.27 -9.95 -9.36
CA VAL A 71 -4.73 -11.12 -8.66
C VAL A 71 -5.39 -11.26 -7.29
N LEU A 72 -5.48 -10.17 -6.52
CA LEU A 72 -6.16 -10.17 -5.23
C LEU A 72 -7.62 -10.62 -5.35
N PHE A 73 -8.36 -10.05 -6.31
CA PHE A 73 -9.76 -10.39 -6.53
C PHE A 73 -9.93 -11.89 -6.85
N LEU A 74 -9.11 -12.41 -7.77
CA LEU A 74 -9.13 -13.82 -8.14
C LEU A 74 -8.76 -14.73 -6.97
N THR A 75 -7.80 -14.34 -6.12
CA THR A 75 -7.41 -15.15 -4.95
C THR A 75 -8.51 -15.24 -3.90
N VAL A 76 -9.20 -14.12 -3.61
CA VAL A 76 -10.37 -14.12 -2.72
C VAL A 76 -11.48 -15.02 -3.27
N PHE A 77 -11.70 -14.97 -4.59
CA PHE A 77 -12.72 -15.80 -5.24
C PHE A 77 -12.35 -17.29 -5.26
N ALA A 78 -11.08 -17.62 -5.51
CA ALA A 78 -10.56 -18.98 -5.46
C ALA A 78 -10.64 -19.59 -4.04
N GLU A 79 -10.48 -18.77 -3.01
CA GLU A 79 -10.66 -19.21 -1.62
C GLU A 79 -12.08 -19.54 -1.26
N LEU A 80 -13.04 -18.75 -1.76
CA LEU A 80 -14.45 -19.06 -1.60
C LEU A 80 -14.79 -20.46 -2.15
N LEU A 81 -14.05 -20.91 -3.17
CA LEU A 81 -14.24 -22.20 -3.83
C LEU A 81 -13.41 -23.35 -3.21
N ILE A 82 -12.17 -23.10 -2.75
CA ILE A 82 -11.18 -24.14 -2.42
C ILE A 82 -10.77 -24.13 -0.93
N GLY A 83 -11.00 -23.03 -0.20
CA GLY A 83 -10.88 -22.94 1.25
C GLY A 83 -9.46 -22.95 1.85
N LYS A 84 -8.38 -22.89 1.06
CA LYS A 84 -6.98 -23.09 1.54
C LYS A 84 -5.94 -22.02 1.18
N VAL A 85 -6.26 -21.02 0.35
CA VAL A 85 -5.24 -20.13 -0.28
C VAL A 85 -4.86 -18.88 0.57
N PHE A 86 -5.67 -18.52 1.57
CA PHE A 86 -5.63 -17.22 2.28
C PHE A 86 -4.31 -16.84 2.95
N LYS A 87 -3.59 -17.81 3.50
CA LYS A 87 -2.38 -17.52 4.30
C LYS A 87 -1.19 -17.06 3.43
N PHE A 88 -1.13 -17.48 2.17
CA PHE A 88 0.02 -17.20 1.31
C PHE A 88 -0.08 -15.83 0.62
N VAL A 89 -1.26 -15.46 0.15
CA VAL A 89 -1.49 -14.23 -0.62
C VAL A 89 -1.33 -12.99 0.25
N ILE A 90 -1.89 -13.02 1.47
CA ILE A 90 -1.69 -11.96 2.46
C ILE A 90 -0.20 -11.83 2.81
N GLY A 91 0.51 -12.95 3.01
CA GLY A 91 1.94 -12.94 3.29
C GLY A 91 2.76 -12.31 2.15
N LEU A 92 2.43 -12.62 0.90
CA LEU A 92 3.09 -12.05 -0.28
C LEU A 92 2.79 -10.56 -0.42
N LEU A 93 1.55 -10.14 -0.19
CA LEU A 93 1.17 -8.73 -0.31
C LEU A 93 1.80 -7.88 0.78
N VAL A 94 1.90 -8.42 1.99
CA VAL A 94 2.59 -7.77 3.11
C VAL A 94 4.09 -7.66 2.83
N ALA A 95 4.70 -8.69 2.25
CA ALA A 95 6.09 -8.63 1.80
C ALA A 95 6.30 -7.57 0.71
N LEU A 96 5.39 -7.45 -0.26
CA LEU A 96 5.45 -6.43 -1.31
C LEU A 96 5.27 -5.01 -0.76
N VAL A 97 4.35 -4.81 0.19
CA VAL A 97 4.16 -3.51 0.84
C VAL A 97 5.38 -3.15 1.68
N ILE A 98 5.97 -4.08 2.44
CA ILE A 98 7.22 -3.85 3.18
C ILE A 98 8.38 -3.54 2.22
N LEU A 99 8.49 -4.25 1.10
CA LEU A 99 9.50 -3.99 0.06
C LEU A 99 9.34 -2.61 -0.57
N ALA A 100 8.10 -2.20 -0.87
CA ALA A 100 7.81 -0.87 -1.41
C ALA A 100 8.09 0.26 -0.39
N ILE A 101 7.88 0.00 0.91
CA ILE A 101 8.26 0.92 1.99
C ILE A 101 9.78 1.07 2.06
N PHE A 102 10.52 -0.04 2.01
CA PHE A 102 11.99 -0.01 2.07
C PHE A 102 12.61 0.66 0.84
N SER A 103 12.10 0.39 -0.37
CA SER A 103 12.66 0.96 -1.60
C SER A 103 12.40 2.47 -1.71
N GLY A 104 11.25 2.96 -1.23
CA GLY A 104 10.91 4.38 -1.28
C GLY A 104 11.68 5.25 -0.28
N ILE A 105 11.99 4.74 0.92
CA ILE A 105 12.71 5.49 1.96
C ILE A 105 14.22 5.58 1.67
N VAL A 106 14.81 4.53 1.10
CA VAL A 106 16.25 4.49 0.80
C VAL A 106 16.64 5.45 -0.33
N GLU A 107 15.72 5.81 -1.22
CA GLU A 107 16.00 6.72 -2.34
C GLU A 107 15.89 8.21 -1.98
N GLU A 108 15.31 8.58 -0.84
CA GLU A 108 15.18 9.99 -0.40
C GLU A 108 16.23 10.42 0.65
N VAL A 109 17.09 9.51 1.11
CA VAL A 109 18.29 9.79 1.93
C VAL A 109 19.54 9.75 1.05
#